data_AF-A0A0D0DZM6-F1
#
_entry.id   AF-A0A0D0DZM6-F1
#
_cell.length_a   1.000
_cell.length_b   1.000
_cell.length_c   1.000
_cell.angle_alpha   90.00
_cell.angle_beta   90.00
_cell.angle_gamma   90.00
#
_symmetry.space_group_name_H-M   'P 1'
#
loop_
_entity.id
_entity.type
_entity.pdbx_description
1 polymer ?
#
loop_
_entity_poly.entity_id
_entity_poly.type
_entity_poly.pdbx_seq_one_letter_code
_entity_poly.pdbx_strand_id
1 'polypeptide(L)'
;QEFISVAAVIATAVSSVFGQTVELGYPTNGAVLTPGQSFTAHVIQPESLASCIQVGIALTIDACSNGVGPQPTDQLGNVLYAGPWTPTCTLPEWVPRDQLSSL
;
A
#
# COMPACT_ATOMS: atom_id res chain seq x y z
N GLN A 1 1.09 -8.05 -47.25
CA GLN A 1 1.38 -9.39 -46.71
C GLN A 1 2.83 -9.36 -46.30
N GLU A 2 3.23 -9.35 -45.04
CA GLU A 2 2.55 -9.59 -43.76
C GLU A 2 3.37 -8.83 -42.71
N PHE A 3 3.05 -8.91 -41.42
CA PHE A 3 3.84 -8.40 -40.27
C PHE A 3 3.57 -6.97 -39.76
N ILE A 4 2.67 -6.18 -40.36
CA ILE A 4 2.09 -5.01 -39.65
C ILE A 4 0.86 -5.44 -38.84
N SER A 5 0.96 -6.55 -38.11
CA SER A 5 -0.13 -7.01 -37.24
C SER A 5 0.33 -7.61 -35.92
N VAL A 6 1.63 -7.92 -35.75
CA VAL A 6 2.12 -8.53 -34.50
C VAL A 6 2.63 -7.47 -33.52
N ALA A 7 3.17 -6.34 -34.00
CA ALA A 7 3.77 -5.32 -33.14
C ALA A 7 2.74 -4.52 -32.30
N ALA A 8 1.47 -4.46 -32.72
CA ALA A 8 0.45 -3.69 -32.03
C ALA A 8 -0.13 -4.37 -30.78
N VAL A 9 0.12 -5.68 -30.57
CA VAL A 9 -0.45 -6.44 -29.44
C VAL A 9 0.41 -6.33 -28.17
N ILE A 10 1.71 -6.02 -28.28
CA ILE A 10 2.64 -6.00 -27.12
C ILE A 10 2.63 -4.65 -26.35
N ALA A 11 1.82 -3.68 -26.79
CA ALA A 11 1.74 -2.36 -26.16
C ALA A 11 0.67 -2.24 -25.06
N THR A 12 0.10 -3.33 -24.57
CA THR A 12 -0.65 -3.32 -23.30
C THR A 12 0.31 -3.63 -22.17
N ALA A 13 1.09 -2.60 -21.79
CA ALA A 13 1.81 -2.61 -20.52
C ALA A 13 0.78 -2.80 -19.41
N VAL A 14 0.77 -3.99 -18.83
CA VAL A 14 0.02 -4.33 -17.62
C VAL A 14 0.51 -3.43 -16.49
N SER A 15 -0.14 -2.28 -16.30
CA SER A 15 -0.03 -1.54 -15.06
C SER A 15 -0.79 -2.32 -14.00
N SER A 16 -0.14 -3.35 -13.45
CA SER A 16 -0.53 -3.95 -12.19
C SER A 16 -0.29 -2.88 -11.12
N VAL A 17 -1.26 -1.98 -10.94
CA VAL A 17 -1.33 -1.20 -9.70
C VAL A 17 -1.63 -2.26 -8.64
N PHE A 18 -0.60 -2.72 -7.94
CA PHE A 18 -0.85 -3.45 -6.71
C PHE A 18 -1.63 -2.46 -5.85
N GLY A 19 -2.93 -2.73 -5.67
CA GLY A 19 -3.76 -1.99 -4.74
C GLY A 19 -3.13 -2.16 -3.37
N GLN A 20 -2.24 -1.24 -3.00
CA GLN A 20 -1.70 -1.18 -1.67
C GLN A 20 -2.90 -0.96 -0.79
N THR A 21 -3.30 -2.00 -0.07
CA THR A 21 -4.50 -1.98 0.76
C THR A 21 -4.33 -1.04 1.93
N VAL A 22 -3.13 -0.52 2.17
CA VAL A 22 -2.77 0.30 3.32
C VAL A 22 -1.77 1.36 2.87
N GLU A 23 -1.97 2.58 3.38
CA GLU A 23 -1.06 3.69 3.18
C GLU A 23 -0.50 4.18 4.53
N LEU A 24 0.74 4.67 4.53
CA LEU A 24 1.31 5.38 5.68
C LEU A 24 1.08 6.88 5.50
N GLY A 25 0.14 7.44 6.26
CA GLY A 25 -0.10 8.89 6.30
C GLY A 25 0.98 9.66 7.08
N TYR A 26 1.63 8.98 8.03
CA TYR A 26 2.80 9.48 8.75
C TYR A 26 3.65 8.30 9.24
N PRO A 27 4.99 8.40 9.25
CA PRO A 27 5.78 9.50 8.70
C PRO A 27 5.70 9.55 7.17
N THR A 28 5.78 10.75 6.59
CA THR A 28 5.75 10.92 5.13
C THR A 28 6.97 10.26 4.49
N ASN A 29 6.87 9.87 3.22
CA ASN A 29 8.00 9.32 2.48
C ASN A 29 9.23 10.26 2.57
N GLY A 30 10.40 9.69 2.88
CA GLY A 30 11.65 10.44 3.07
C GLY A 30 11.81 11.12 4.43
N ALA A 31 10.87 10.95 5.37
CA ALA A 31 11.02 11.47 6.72
C ALA A 31 12.19 10.81 7.45
N VAL A 32 12.96 11.63 8.17
CA VAL A 32 14.09 11.17 8.98
C VAL A 32 13.61 10.91 10.41
N LEU A 33 13.68 9.65 10.83
CA LEU A 33 13.39 9.25 12.20
C LEU A 33 14.69 9.27 13.02
N THR A 34 14.62 9.81 14.23
CA THR A 34 15.77 9.84 15.15
C THR A 34 15.73 8.62 16.07
N PRO A 35 16.80 7.81 16.16
CA PRO A 35 16.84 6.66 17.06
C PRO A 35 16.54 7.04 18.51
N GLY A 36 15.72 6.23 19.19
CA GLY A 36 15.35 6.44 20.58
C GLY A 36 14.28 7.51 20.84
N GLN A 37 13.80 8.20 19.78
CA GLN A 37 12.66 9.10 19.89
C GLN A 37 11.35 8.37 19.62
N SER A 38 10.32 8.68 20.39
CA SER A 38 8.97 8.18 20.15
C SER A 38 8.33 8.90 18.96
N PHE A 39 7.68 8.15 18.09
CA PHE A 39 6.85 8.68 17.01
C PHE A 39 5.57 7.86 16.90
N THR A 40 4.54 8.43 16.29
CA THR A 40 3.26 7.76 16.07
C THR A 40 3.11 7.46 14.59
N ALA A 41 3.06 6.19 14.19
CA ALA A 41 2.78 5.83 12.80
C ALA A 41 1.26 5.96 12.52
N HIS A 42 0.90 6.70 11.48
CA HIS A 42 -0.48 6.79 11.01
C HIS A 42 -0.67 5.86 9.83
N VAL A 43 -1.47 4.82 10.06
CA VAL A 43 -1.81 3.79 9.09
C VAL A 43 -3.22 4.08 8.59
N ILE A 44 -3.36 4.29 7.29
CA ILE A 44 -4.62 4.65 6.63
C ILE A 44 -5.07 3.47 5.79
N GLN A 45 -6.32 3.05 6.01
CA GLN A 45 -7.03 2.18 5.08
C GLN A 45 -7.74 3.07 4.05
N PRO A 46 -7.29 3.11 2.79
CA PRO A 46 -8.03 3.82 1.75
C PRO A 46 -9.40 3.16 1.49
N GLU A 47 -10.33 3.97 0.98
CA GLU A 47 -11.65 3.50 0.60
C GLU A 47 -11.55 2.39 -0.45
N SER A 48 -12.36 1.34 -0.29
CA SER A 48 -12.30 0.16 -1.14
C SER A 48 -13.69 -0.25 -1.57
N LEU A 49 -13.83 -0.57 -2.86
CA LEU A 49 -15.05 -1.16 -3.43
C LEU A 49 -15.20 -2.65 -3.08
N ALA A 50 -14.11 -3.30 -2.64
CA ALA A 50 -14.09 -4.68 -2.19
C ALA A 50 -14.06 -4.76 -0.66
N SER A 51 -14.56 -5.86 -0.10
CA SER A 51 -14.47 -6.14 1.34
C SER A 51 -13.00 -6.18 1.78
N CYS A 52 -12.65 -5.34 2.75
CA CYS A 52 -11.31 -5.33 3.34
C CYS A 52 -11.24 -6.38 4.46
N ILE A 53 -10.61 -7.54 4.19
CA ILE A 53 -10.26 -8.49 5.25
C ILE A 53 -8.78 -8.30 5.55
N GLN A 54 -8.49 -7.61 6.65
CA GLN A 54 -7.13 -7.48 7.15
C GLN A 54 -7.01 -8.14 8.51
N VAL A 55 -6.08 -9.09 8.60
CA VAL A 55 -5.89 -9.94 9.78
C VAL A 55 -4.77 -9.45 10.69
N GLY A 56 -4.00 -8.45 10.23
CA GLY A 56 -2.91 -7.86 10.99
C GLY A 56 -2.08 -6.88 10.17
N ILE A 57 -1.21 -6.14 10.87
CA ILE A 57 -0.20 -5.28 10.27
C ILE A 57 1.16 -5.54 10.93
N ALA A 58 2.21 -5.44 10.13
CA ALA A 58 3.58 -5.38 10.60
C ALA A 58 4.18 -4.02 10.23
N LEU A 59 4.71 -3.31 11.23
CA LEU A 59 5.48 -2.10 11.05
C LEU A 59 6.95 -2.45 11.26
N THR A 60 7.75 -2.16 10.24
CA THR A 60 9.18 -2.44 10.25
C THR A 60 9.96 -1.17 9.94
N ILE A 61 11.21 -1.11 10.40
CA ILE A 61 12.12 -0.01 10.11
C ILE A 61 13.47 -0.58 9.72
N ASP A 62 14.09 0.05 8.73
CA ASP A 62 15.47 -0.23 8.36
C ASP A 62 16.30 1.04 8.40
N ALA A 63 17.61 0.88 8.60
CA ALA A 63 18.54 1.98 8.59
C ALA A 63 18.94 2.32 7.14
N CYS A 64 18.87 3.61 6.79
CA CYS A 64 19.35 4.08 5.49
C CYS A 64 20.86 4.34 5.55
N SER A 65 21.61 3.75 4.61
CA SER A 65 23.02 4.08 4.42
C SER A 65 23.14 5.26 3.46
N ASN A 66 23.83 6.33 3.84
CA ASN A 66 24.00 7.55 3.03
C ASN A 66 22.68 8.22 2.60
N GLY A 67 21.62 8.08 3.38
CA GLY A 67 20.31 8.67 3.09
C GLY A 67 19.47 7.92 2.06
N VAL A 68 19.98 6.80 1.51
CA VAL A 68 19.22 5.92 0.61
C VAL A 68 18.90 4.63 1.37
N GLY A 69 17.62 4.40 1.63
CA GLY A 69 17.12 3.17 2.23
C GLY A 69 16.91 2.08 1.17
N PRO A 70 16.97 0.79 1.55
CA PRO A 70 16.52 -0.29 0.68
C PRO A 70 15.04 -0.11 0.33
N GLN A 71 14.62 -0.61 -0.84
CA GLN A 71 13.20 -0.61 -1.17
C GLN A 71 12.47 -1.58 -0.24
N PRO A 72 11.27 -1.24 0.26
CA PRO A 72 10.49 -2.14 1.11
C PRO A 72 10.17 -3.49 0.47
N THR A 73 10.18 -3.56 -0.87
CA THR A 73 10.00 -4.80 -1.65
C THR A 73 11.20 -5.74 -1.58
N ASP A 74 12.38 -5.20 -1.32
CA ASP A 74 13.64 -5.97 -1.27
C ASP A 74 13.96 -6.36 0.18
N GLN A 75 13.73 -5.44 1.13
CA GLN A 75 14.05 -5.62 2.53
C GLN A 75 13.14 -4.76 3.42
N LEU A 76 12.54 -5.39 4.44
CA LEU A 76 11.66 -4.72 5.40
C LEU A 76 12.38 -4.22 6.66
N GLY A 77 13.55 -4.77 6.99
CA GLY A 77 14.31 -4.41 8.19
C GLY A 77 13.77 -5.04 9.47
N ASN A 78 13.92 -4.33 10.59
CA ASN A 78 13.57 -4.83 11.91
C ASN A 78 12.11 -4.53 12.28
N VAL A 79 11.41 -5.53 12.84
CA VAL A 79 10.01 -5.39 13.24
C VAL A 79 9.90 -4.52 14.50
N LEU A 80 9.12 -3.44 14.41
CA LEU A 80 8.76 -2.57 15.53
C LEU A 80 7.44 -3.01 16.16
N TYR A 81 6.51 -3.46 15.34
CA TYR A 81 5.19 -3.93 15.76
C TYR A 81 4.69 -4.99 14.79
N ALA A 82 4.10 -6.06 15.31
CA ALA A 82 3.36 -7.02 14.52
C ALA A 82 2.17 -7.49 15.35
N GLY A 83 0.96 -7.26 14.84
CA GLY A 83 -0.23 -7.60 15.61
C GLY A 83 -1.53 -7.45 14.83
N PRO A 84 -2.66 -7.83 15.45
CA PRO A 84 -3.97 -7.68 14.86
C PRO A 84 -4.26 -6.21 14.55
N TRP A 85 -4.90 -5.97 13.40
CA TRP A 85 -5.40 -4.67 13.01
C TRP A 85 -6.69 -4.86 12.23
N THR A 86 -7.75 -4.21 12.69
CA THR A 86 -9.09 -4.27 12.10
C THR A 86 -9.47 -2.91 11.55
N PRO A 87 -9.15 -2.62 10.27
CA PRO A 87 -9.49 -1.35 9.66
C PRO A 87 -10.99 -1.21 9.43
N THR A 88 -11.49 0.02 9.53
CA THR A 88 -12.82 0.38 9.05
C THR A 88 -12.77 0.59 7.55
N CYS A 89 -13.32 -0.35 6.78
CA CYS A 89 -13.45 -0.23 5.33
C CYS A 89 -14.69 0.62 5.02
N THR A 90 -14.49 1.86 4.56
CA THR A 90 -15.59 2.69 4.06
C THR A 90 -15.65 2.57 2.54
N LEU A 91 -16.88 2.48 2.02
CA LEU A 91 -17.09 2.64 0.58
C LEU A 91 -16.82 4.11 0.20
N PRO A 92 -16.33 4.35 -1.01
CA PRO A 92 -16.23 5.70 -1.54
C PRO A 92 -17.56 6.44 -1.49
N GLU A 93 -17.52 7.72 -1.13
CA GLU A 93 -18.73 8.55 -0.96
C GLU A 93 -19.64 8.58 -2.21
N TRP A 94 -19.06 8.45 -3.41
CA TRP A 94 -19.82 8.44 -4.67
C TRP A 94 -20.60 7.14 -4.92
N VAL A 95 -20.40 6.08 -4.12
CA VAL A 95 -21.10 4.80 -4.29
C VAL A 95 -22.50 4.88 -3.68
N PRO A 96 -23.58 4.71 -4.48
CA PRO A 96 -24.95 4.74 -3.96
C PRO A 96 -25.19 3.59 -2.97
N ARG A 97 -25.84 3.88 -1.84
CA ARG A 97 -26.15 2.86 -0.80
C ARG A 97 -26.97 1.69 -1.32
N ASP A 98 -27.72 1.85 -2.39
CA ASP A 98 -28.58 0.79 -2.94
C ASP A 98 -27.78 -0.31 -3.66
N GLN A 99 -26.50 -0.05 -4.02
CA GLN A 99 -25.59 -1.01 -4.64
C GLN A 99 -24.80 -1.86 -3.62
N LEU A 100 -24.92 -1.57 -2.31
CA LEU A 100 -24.28 -2.34 -1.23
C LEU A 100 -24.77 -3.78 -1.13
N SER A 101 -26.00 -4.06 -1.57
CA SER A 101 -26.67 -5.35 -1.41
C SER A 101 -26.24 -6.42 -2.43
N SER A 102 -25.49 -6.02 -3.46
CA SER A 102 -25.15 -6.82 -4.63
C SER A 102 -23.64 -7.07 -4.81
N LEU A 103 -22.82 -6.58 -3.87
CA LEU A 103 -21.39 -6.82 -3.77
C LEU A 103 -21.11 -7.84 -2.65
#